data_AF-A0A925JVU6-F1
#
_entry.id   AF-A0A925JVU6-F1
#
_cell.length_a   1.000
_cell.length_b   1.000
_cell.length_c   1.000
_cell.angle_alpha   90.00
_cell.angle_beta   90.00
_cell.angle_gamma   90.00
#
_symmetry.space_group_name_H-M   'P 1'
#
loop_
_entity.id
_entity.type
_entity.pdbx_description
1 polymer ?
#
loop_
_entity_poly.entity_id
_entity_poly.type
_entity_poly.pdbx_seq_one_letter_code
_entity_poly.pdbx_strand_id
1 'polypeptide(L)'
;MVGLEVIATFITSGQQSCIWAATSATAGGCSVAGLFSVVQDGDTFGLSNFWQLQNVSTFDVLTQLVLNGASGTGNTSGTVFDRTFGFTTGTPGSALGRDATGTTSTVADALAIYRNAVSVGAAAPVGDEFATLHITFGNGLTSGGSAAFVADTDTVGLSGVPEPGTAGVLGIGLLAIRAIGRRVVRR
;
A
#
# COMPACT_ATOMS: atom_id res chain seq x y z
N MET A 1 8.41 -1.51 -9.05
CA MET A 1 7.01 -1.82 -8.66
C MET A 1 6.52 -3.24 -8.97
N VAL A 2 7.26 -4.09 -9.69
CA VAL A 2 6.82 -5.49 -9.90
C VAL A 2 6.60 -6.17 -8.55
N GLY A 3 5.46 -6.86 -8.41
CA GLY A 3 5.08 -7.53 -7.16
C GLY A 3 4.26 -6.67 -6.20
N LEU A 4 4.03 -5.37 -6.47
CA LEU A 4 3.07 -4.56 -5.72
C LEU A 4 1.68 -5.18 -5.78
N GLU A 5 1.03 -5.42 -4.64
CA GLU A 5 -0.37 -5.82 -4.62
C GLU A 5 -1.28 -4.58 -4.69
N VAL A 6 -2.23 -4.62 -5.59
CA VAL A 6 -3.27 -3.61 -5.73
C VAL A 6 -4.59 -4.23 -5.30
N ILE A 7 -5.25 -3.63 -4.31
CA ILE A 7 -6.54 -4.07 -3.79
C ILE A 7 -7.56 -2.97 -4.03
N ALA A 8 -8.59 -3.26 -4.80
CA ALA A 8 -9.76 -2.41 -4.99
C ALA A 8 -10.92 -2.93 -4.14
N THR A 9 -11.56 -2.06 -3.38
CA THR A 9 -12.79 -2.37 -2.65
C THR A 9 -13.97 -1.77 -3.39
N PHE A 10 -14.95 -2.61 -3.70
CA PHE A 10 -16.22 -2.24 -4.30
C PHE A 10 -17.37 -2.38 -3.30
N ILE A 11 -18.47 -1.65 -3.53
CA ILE A 11 -19.67 -1.75 -2.68
C ILE A 11 -20.28 -3.15 -2.77
N THR A 12 -20.44 -3.68 -3.98
CA THR A 12 -21.15 -4.96 -4.19
C THR A 12 -20.19 -6.14 -4.29
N SER A 13 -19.13 -6.00 -5.07
CA SER A 13 -18.18 -7.08 -5.39
C SER A 13 -17.13 -7.30 -4.30
N GLY A 14 -17.14 -6.50 -3.23
CA GLY A 14 -16.18 -6.58 -2.13
C GLY A 14 -14.76 -6.25 -2.57
N GLN A 15 -13.78 -6.88 -1.92
CA GLN A 15 -12.35 -6.70 -2.23
C GLN A 15 -11.91 -7.57 -3.39
N GLN A 16 -11.18 -6.96 -4.31
CA GLN A 16 -10.63 -7.57 -5.51
C GLN A 16 -9.17 -7.14 -5.62
N SER A 17 -8.27 -8.06 -5.96
CA SER A 17 -6.85 -7.74 -6.04
C SER A 17 -6.17 -8.24 -7.30
N CYS A 18 -5.09 -7.56 -7.66
CA CYS A 18 -4.17 -7.97 -8.71
C CYS A 18 -2.73 -7.67 -8.31
N ILE A 19 -1.79 -8.40 -8.90
CA ILE A 19 -0.35 -8.17 -8.70
C ILE A 19 0.19 -7.34 -9.86
N TRP A 20 0.92 -6.29 -9.54
CA TRP A 20 1.55 -5.40 -10.49
C TRP A 20 2.60 -6.11 -11.32
N ALA A 21 2.49 -5.97 -12.64
CA ALA A 21 3.46 -6.47 -13.60
C ALA A 21 4.03 -5.33 -14.44
N ALA A 22 5.29 -5.47 -14.87
CA ALA A 22 5.89 -4.55 -15.83
C ALA A 22 5.28 -4.78 -17.21
N THR A 23 4.90 -3.69 -17.88
CA THR A 23 4.46 -3.69 -19.29
C THR A 23 5.54 -3.10 -20.20
N SER A 24 6.46 -2.31 -19.63
CA SER A 24 7.67 -1.83 -20.28
C SER A 24 8.80 -1.63 -19.25
N ALA A 25 9.92 -1.02 -19.65
CA ALA A 25 10.99 -0.65 -18.74
C ALA A 25 10.59 0.46 -17.74
N THR A 26 9.61 1.30 -18.10
CA THR A 26 9.15 2.45 -17.31
C THR A 26 7.69 2.36 -16.91
N ALA A 27 6.97 1.36 -17.42
CA ALA A 27 5.53 1.22 -17.25
C ALA A 27 5.16 -0.12 -16.62
N GLY A 28 4.05 -0.10 -15.91
CA GLY A 28 3.41 -1.31 -15.44
C GLY A 28 1.95 -1.08 -15.09
N GLY A 29 1.34 -2.16 -14.62
CA GLY A 29 -0.03 -2.11 -14.16
C GLY A 29 -0.54 -3.48 -13.74
N CYS A 30 -1.78 -3.51 -13.32
CA CYS A 30 -2.55 -4.73 -13.20
C CYS A 30 -4.04 -4.46 -13.38
N SER A 31 -4.81 -5.52 -13.59
CA SER A 31 -6.25 -5.44 -13.80
C SER A 31 -6.97 -6.68 -13.32
N VAL A 32 -8.22 -6.51 -12.91
CA VAL A 32 -9.18 -7.60 -12.73
C VAL A 32 -10.27 -7.44 -13.79
N ALA A 33 -10.44 -8.46 -14.62
CA ALA A 33 -11.34 -8.42 -15.78
C ALA A 33 -12.77 -8.06 -15.36
N GLY A 34 -13.35 -7.03 -16.00
CA GLY A 34 -14.70 -6.55 -15.73
C GLY A 34 -14.87 -5.77 -14.42
N LEU A 35 -13.79 -5.45 -13.70
CA LEU A 35 -13.85 -4.72 -12.44
C LEU A 35 -12.99 -3.46 -12.45
N PHE A 36 -11.67 -3.58 -12.53
CA PHE A 36 -10.79 -2.41 -12.57
C PHE A 36 -9.48 -2.67 -13.30
N SER A 37 -8.81 -1.58 -13.67
CA SER A 37 -7.42 -1.57 -14.10
C SER A 37 -6.69 -0.39 -13.47
N VAL A 38 -5.41 -0.60 -13.13
CA VAL A 38 -4.49 0.46 -12.72
C VAL A 38 -3.23 0.37 -13.57
N VAL A 39 -2.79 1.51 -14.09
CA VAL A 39 -1.52 1.63 -14.81
C VAL A 39 -0.75 2.84 -14.33
N GLN A 40 0.57 2.77 -14.45
CA GLN A 40 1.47 3.90 -14.27
C GLN A 40 2.63 3.76 -15.27
N ASP A 41 3.05 4.88 -15.84
CA ASP A 41 4.19 4.96 -16.75
C ASP A 41 5.05 6.19 -16.44
N GLY A 42 6.36 5.99 -16.41
CA GLY A 42 7.36 7.02 -16.19
C GLY A 42 7.77 7.15 -14.72
N ASP A 43 8.39 8.28 -14.41
CA ASP A 43 8.85 8.63 -13.07
C ASP A 43 7.67 9.07 -12.18
N THR A 44 7.49 8.38 -11.05
CA THR A 44 6.41 8.63 -10.07
C THR A 44 6.56 9.92 -9.28
N PHE A 45 7.76 10.50 -9.22
CA PHE A 45 7.97 11.79 -8.56
C PHE A 45 7.38 12.95 -9.39
N GLY A 46 7.29 12.78 -10.70
CA GLY A 46 6.85 13.79 -11.65
C GLY A 46 5.35 14.12 -11.58
N LEU A 47 5.01 15.40 -11.81
CA LEU A 47 3.60 15.87 -11.86
C LEU A 47 2.89 15.62 -13.19
N SER A 48 3.51 14.87 -14.11
CA SER A 48 2.98 14.58 -15.45
C SER A 48 2.74 13.10 -15.69
N ASN A 49 3.21 12.23 -14.80
CA ASN A 49 3.16 10.78 -14.93
C ASN A 49 2.18 10.21 -13.89
N PHE A 50 0.89 10.26 -14.22
CA PHE A 50 -0.16 9.88 -13.27
C PHE A 50 -0.33 8.37 -13.18
N TRP A 51 -0.68 7.93 -11.97
CA TRP A 51 -1.38 6.68 -11.79
C TRP A 51 -2.78 6.83 -12.37
N GLN A 52 -3.16 5.92 -13.26
CA GLN A 52 -4.47 5.90 -13.91
C GLN A 52 -5.25 4.71 -13.40
N LEU A 53 -6.32 4.97 -12.65
CA LEU A 53 -7.28 3.98 -12.18
C LEU A 53 -8.55 4.07 -13.03
N GLN A 54 -9.04 2.92 -13.49
CA GLN A 54 -10.33 2.82 -14.18
C GLN A 54 -11.22 1.81 -13.47
N ASN A 55 -12.45 2.22 -13.15
CA ASN A 55 -13.52 1.28 -12.79
C ASN A 55 -14.17 0.81 -14.10
N VAL A 56 -13.78 -0.37 -14.58
CA VAL A 56 -14.32 -0.97 -15.81
C VAL A 56 -15.55 -1.85 -15.54
N SER A 57 -16.01 -1.93 -14.29
CA SER A 57 -17.30 -2.55 -13.99
C SER A 57 -18.43 -1.77 -14.64
N THR A 58 -19.53 -2.48 -14.90
CA THR A 58 -20.76 -1.91 -15.50
C THR A 58 -21.87 -1.70 -14.47
N PHE A 59 -21.61 -2.01 -13.20
CA PHE A 59 -22.65 -2.08 -12.16
C PHE A 59 -22.19 -1.63 -10.77
N ASP A 60 -20.89 -1.48 -10.54
CA ASP A 60 -20.36 -1.33 -9.18
C ASP A 60 -19.63 0.01 -8.99
N VAL A 61 -19.44 0.38 -7.72
CA VAL A 61 -18.75 1.60 -7.32
C VAL A 61 -17.52 1.20 -6.52
N LEU A 62 -16.35 1.66 -6.98
CA LEU A 62 -15.08 1.46 -6.29
C LEU A 62 -14.92 2.52 -5.21
N THR A 63 -14.82 2.11 -3.95
CA THR A 63 -14.78 3.02 -2.79
C THR A 63 -13.39 3.19 -2.20
N GLN A 64 -12.49 2.23 -2.43
CA GLN A 64 -11.12 2.30 -1.94
C GLN A 64 -10.14 1.61 -2.89
N LEU A 65 -8.96 2.20 -3.01
CA LEU A 65 -7.77 1.58 -3.59
C LEU A 65 -6.71 1.44 -2.49
N VAL A 66 -6.08 0.26 -2.38
CA VAL A 66 -4.92 0.03 -1.52
C VAL A 66 -3.77 -0.44 -2.40
N LEU A 67 -2.63 0.23 -2.28
CA LEU A 67 -1.37 -0.16 -2.88
C LEU A 67 -0.48 -0.70 -1.76
N ASN A 68 -0.21 -2.00 -1.78
CA ASN A 68 0.54 -2.69 -0.75
C ASN A 68 1.87 -3.22 -1.30
N GLY A 69 2.93 -2.47 -1.05
CA GLY A 69 4.27 -2.80 -1.53
C GLY A 69 5.01 -3.83 -0.67
N ALA A 70 4.42 -4.25 0.46
CA ALA A 70 4.95 -5.33 1.30
C ALA A 70 4.50 -6.73 0.83
N SER A 71 3.38 -6.86 0.13
CA SER A 71 2.85 -8.14 -0.35
C SER A 71 3.33 -8.41 -1.78
N GLY A 72 4.61 -8.73 -1.90
CA GLY A 72 5.23 -8.97 -3.20
C GLY A 72 6.38 -9.94 -3.12
N THR A 73 6.06 -11.22 -2.84
CA THR A 73 6.98 -12.37 -2.84
C THR A 73 8.10 -12.28 -1.79
N GLY A 74 8.69 -13.42 -1.39
CA GLY A 74 9.78 -13.49 -0.40
C GLY A 74 11.10 -12.86 -0.88
N ASN A 75 11.03 -11.67 -1.45
CA ASN A 75 12.13 -10.94 -2.06
C ASN A 75 12.67 -9.91 -1.08
N THR A 76 13.97 -9.68 -1.21
CA THR A 76 14.76 -8.69 -0.48
C THR A 76 14.44 -7.25 -0.89
N SER A 77 13.35 -6.98 -1.62
CA SER A 77 13.00 -5.66 -2.15
C SER A 77 11.50 -5.49 -2.37
N GLY A 78 10.97 -4.31 -2.04
CA GLY A 78 9.55 -3.96 -2.21
C GLY A 78 9.35 -2.53 -2.67
N THR A 79 8.11 -2.20 -3.02
CA THR A 79 7.72 -0.82 -3.37
C THR A 79 7.38 -0.07 -2.09
N VAL A 80 7.84 1.17 -1.96
CA VAL A 80 7.42 2.06 -0.88
C VAL A 80 6.86 3.33 -1.46
N PHE A 81 6.06 4.02 -0.66
CA PHE A 81 5.39 5.26 -1.00
C PHE A 81 6.03 6.37 -0.18
N ASP A 82 6.67 7.30 -0.87
CA ASP A 82 7.35 8.43 -0.24
C ASP A 82 6.34 9.59 -0.01
N ARG A 83 6.63 10.40 1.00
CA ARG A 83 5.83 11.53 1.44
C ARG A 83 6.67 12.79 1.49
N THR A 84 5.98 13.93 1.42
CA THR A 84 6.66 15.21 1.66
C THR A 84 7.10 15.30 3.12
N PHE A 85 8.40 15.31 3.39
CA PHE A 85 8.96 15.42 4.74
C PHE A 85 9.49 16.83 5.03
N GLY A 86 8.59 17.82 5.06
CA GLY A 86 8.96 19.22 5.34
C GLY A 86 9.97 19.81 4.35
N PHE A 87 9.99 19.32 3.10
CA PHE A 87 10.99 19.64 2.07
C PHE A 87 12.44 19.29 2.44
N THR A 88 12.61 18.29 3.30
CA THR A 88 13.91 17.72 3.66
C THR A 88 13.96 16.24 3.34
N THR A 89 15.16 15.69 3.17
CA THR A 89 15.36 14.24 3.08
C THR A 89 15.25 13.63 4.48
N GLY A 90 14.48 12.56 4.64
CA GLY A 90 14.34 11.85 5.91
C GLY A 90 15.14 10.55 5.95
N THR A 91 14.54 9.46 5.48
CA THR A 91 15.08 8.11 5.50
C THR A 91 16.40 8.04 4.71
N PRO A 92 17.46 7.39 5.24
CA PRO A 92 18.75 7.31 4.54
C PRO A 92 18.61 6.69 3.15
N GLY A 93 18.93 7.47 2.11
CA GLY A 93 18.83 7.03 0.72
C GLY A 93 17.54 7.45 0.00
N SER A 94 16.54 7.97 0.71
CA SER A 94 15.38 8.64 0.12
C SER A 94 15.75 10.06 -0.34
N ALA A 95 15.06 10.52 -1.38
CA ALA A 95 15.13 11.87 -1.90
C ALA A 95 14.05 12.77 -1.27
N LEU A 96 13.53 13.72 -2.02
CA LEU A 96 12.36 14.48 -1.60
C LEU A 96 11.12 13.71 -2.05
N GLY A 97 10.35 13.18 -1.11
CA GLY A 97 9.09 12.53 -1.41
C GLY A 97 7.95 13.49 -1.76
N ARG A 98 6.81 12.90 -2.16
CA ARG A 98 5.58 13.64 -2.46
C ARG A 98 4.34 12.92 -1.94
N ASP A 99 3.56 13.66 -1.18
CA ASP A 99 2.23 13.22 -0.75
C ASP A 99 1.30 12.95 -1.94
N ALA A 100 0.57 11.84 -1.87
CA ALA A 100 -0.38 11.42 -2.87
C ALA A 100 -1.51 12.45 -2.96
N THR A 101 -1.83 12.86 -4.19
CA THR A 101 -2.88 13.83 -4.43
C THR A 101 -3.64 13.52 -5.71
N GLY A 102 -4.94 13.74 -5.67
CA GLY A 102 -5.82 13.55 -6.81
C GLY A 102 -5.67 14.66 -7.84
N THR A 103 -5.72 14.28 -9.12
CA THR A 103 -5.69 15.24 -10.24
C THR A 103 -7.04 15.33 -10.96
N THR A 104 -7.98 14.43 -10.67
CA THR A 104 -9.39 14.54 -11.06
C THR A 104 -10.27 14.92 -9.87
N SER A 105 -11.44 15.52 -10.11
CA SER A 105 -12.37 15.92 -9.05
C SER A 105 -12.80 14.77 -8.14
N THR A 106 -12.97 13.57 -8.70
CA THR A 106 -13.31 12.35 -7.94
C THR A 106 -12.20 11.95 -6.95
N VAL A 107 -10.94 12.33 -7.23
CA VAL A 107 -9.79 12.01 -6.37
C VAL A 107 -9.34 13.22 -5.56
N ALA A 108 -9.70 14.45 -5.95
CA ALA A 108 -9.43 15.66 -5.17
C ALA A 108 -10.09 15.61 -3.78
N ASP A 109 -11.25 14.95 -3.69
CA ASP A 109 -11.96 14.70 -2.43
C ASP A 109 -11.56 13.36 -1.76
N ALA A 110 -10.59 12.64 -2.32
CA ALA A 110 -10.15 11.36 -1.78
C ALA A 110 -9.18 11.55 -0.61
N LEU A 111 -9.29 10.68 0.39
CA LEU A 111 -8.38 10.65 1.54
C LEU A 111 -7.26 9.64 1.29
N ALA A 112 -6.02 10.14 1.22
CA ALA A 112 -4.82 9.34 1.18
C ALA A 112 -4.29 9.07 2.61
N ILE A 113 -4.11 7.80 2.98
CA ILE A 113 -3.57 7.37 4.27
C ILE A 113 -2.38 6.44 4.03
N TYR A 114 -1.25 6.82 4.61
CA TYR A 114 -0.02 6.05 4.58
C TYR A 114 0.09 5.17 5.83
N ARG A 115 0.54 3.93 5.67
CA ARG A 115 0.67 2.95 6.76
C ARG A 115 1.96 2.15 6.64
N ASN A 116 2.38 1.58 7.76
CA ASN A 116 3.57 0.74 7.88
C ASN A 116 4.83 1.51 7.48
N ALA A 117 5.23 2.46 8.33
CA ALA A 117 6.43 3.25 8.11
C ALA A 117 7.66 2.34 7.97
N VAL A 118 8.53 2.68 7.02
CA VAL A 118 9.66 1.84 6.61
C VAL A 118 10.94 2.32 7.29
N SER A 119 11.76 1.36 7.70
CA SER A 119 13.12 1.58 8.20
C SER A 119 14.13 1.05 7.19
N VAL A 120 15.26 1.74 7.04
CA VAL A 120 16.40 1.28 6.23
C VAL A 120 17.56 0.89 7.15
N GLY A 121 17.95 -0.38 7.11
CA GLY A 121 19.02 -0.92 7.95
C GLY A 121 18.69 -0.84 9.44
N ALA A 122 19.56 -0.20 10.22
CA ALA A 122 19.36 0.00 11.67
C ALA A 122 18.71 1.35 12.02
N ALA A 123 18.42 2.20 11.03
CA ALA A 123 17.78 3.49 11.26
C ALA A 123 16.28 3.28 11.54
N ALA A 124 15.76 3.95 12.57
CA ALA A 124 14.32 3.94 12.84
C ALA A 124 13.54 4.65 11.72
N PRO A 125 12.28 4.27 11.44
CA PRO A 125 11.43 4.99 10.49
C PRO A 125 11.25 6.45 10.93
N VAL A 126 11.43 7.39 10.02
CA VAL A 126 11.30 8.84 10.32
C VAL A 126 9.99 9.46 9.81
N GLY A 127 9.17 8.67 9.10
CA GLY A 127 7.80 9.04 8.74
C GLY A 127 7.62 9.63 7.35
N ASP A 128 8.53 9.32 6.42
CA ASP A 128 8.49 9.71 5.02
C ASP A 128 8.24 8.51 4.08
N GLU A 129 8.85 7.36 4.33
CA GLU A 129 8.61 6.13 3.56
C GLU A 129 7.59 5.19 4.22
N PHE A 130 6.67 4.65 3.42
CA PHE A 130 5.63 3.75 3.88
C PHE A 130 5.41 2.56 2.94
N ALA A 131 5.15 1.38 3.47
CA ALA A 131 4.92 0.18 2.66
C ALA A 131 3.49 0.10 2.07
N THR A 132 2.55 0.93 2.57
CA THR A 132 1.16 0.85 2.13
C THR A 132 0.54 2.25 1.98
N LEU A 133 -0.13 2.46 0.85
CA LEU A 133 -0.94 3.65 0.57
C LEU A 133 -2.41 3.24 0.40
N HIS A 134 -3.29 3.83 1.20
CA HIS A 134 -4.75 3.71 1.07
C HIS A 134 -5.32 4.99 0.48
N ILE A 135 -6.15 4.88 -0.55
CA ILE A 135 -6.90 5.99 -1.13
C ILE A 135 -8.38 5.66 -1.00
N THR A 136 -9.11 6.49 -0.24
CA THR A 136 -10.55 6.31 -0.03
C THR A 136 -11.30 7.40 -0.77
N PHE A 137 -12.19 7.01 -1.70
CA PHE A 137 -12.93 7.94 -2.54
C PHE A 137 -14.21 8.38 -1.83
N GLY A 138 -14.36 9.67 -1.53
CA GLY A 138 -15.47 10.19 -0.73
C GLY A 138 -16.87 9.80 -1.26
N ASN A 139 -17.07 9.95 -2.57
CA ASN A 139 -18.31 9.56 -3.26
C ASN A 139 -18.18 8.23 -4.05
N GLY A 140 -17.03 7.55 -3.95
CA GLY A 140 -16.68 6.43 -4.81
C GLY A 140 -16.33 6.84 -6.25
N LEU A 141 -15.72 5.91 -6.97
CA LEU A 141 -15.51 5.96 -8.41
C LEU A 141 -16.58 5.11 -9.07
N THR A 142 -17.56 5.74 -9.71
CA THR A 142 -18.72 5.06 -10.31
C THR A 142 -18.33 4.17 -11.49
N SER A 143 -19.22 3.25 -11.84
CA SER A 143 -19.11 2.38 -13.03
C SER A 143 -18.71 3.16 -14.28
N GLY A 144 -17.67 2.70 -14.98
CA GLY A 144 -17.11 3.38 -16.16
C GLY A 144 -16.26 4.61 -15.85
N GLY A 145 -16.14 5.01 -14.58
CA GLY A 145 -15.37 6.17 -14.15
C GLY A 145 -13.87 5.93 -14.18
N SER A 146 -13.12 7.03 -14.31
CA SER A 146 -11.65 7.07 -14.23
C SER A 146 -11.16 8.06 -13.18
N ALA A 147 -10.05 7.72 -12.56
CA ALA A 147 -9.35 8.51 -11.56
C ALA A 147 -7.88 8.64 -11.96
N ALA A 148 -7.31 9.83 -11.78
CA ALA A 148 -5.89 10.06 -11.92
C ALA A 148 -5.34 10.69 -10.64
N PHE A 149 -4.17 10.23 -10.22
CA PHE A 149 -3.48 10.73 -9.04
C PHE A 149 -1.98 10.64 -9.21
N VAL A 150 -1.27 11.44 -8.43
CA VAL A 150 0.18 11.28 -8.22
C VAL A 150 0.39 10.55 -6.91
N ALA A 151 1.38 9.68 -6.88
CA ALA A 151 1.92 9.06 -5.67
C ALA A 151 3.35 8.70 -6.01
N ASP A 152 4.28 9.18 -5.18
CA ASP A 152 5.69 8.90 -5.38
C ASP A 152 6.04 7.52 -4.83
N THR A 153 6.91 6.81 -5.54
CA THR A 153 7.33 5.46 -5.16
C THR A 153 8.80 5.26 -5.33
N ASP A 154 9.37 4.50 -4.40
CA ASP A 154 10.74 4.04 -4.44
C ASP A 154 10.81 2.52 -4.35
N THR A 155 12.02 2.01 -4.57
CA THR A 155 12.36 0.61 -4.32
C THR A 155 13.36 0.54 -3.19
N VAL A 156 12.97 -0.06 -2.08
CA VAL A 156 13.87 -0.33 -0.97
C VAL A 156 14.23 -1.80 -0.94
N GLY A 157 15.45 -2.11 -0.50
CA GLY A 157 15.79 -3.45 -0.08
C GLY A 157 15.12 -3.73 1.27
N LEU A 158 14.02 -4.50 1.30
CA LEU A 158 13.28 -4.80 2.53
C LEU A 158 14.06 -5.76 3.42
N SER A 159 15.04 -5.24 4.17
CA SER A 159 15.66 -5.93 5.29
C SER A 159 14.85 -5.66 6.56
N GLY A 160 13.84 -6.49 6.82
CA GLY A 160 13.20 -6.58 8.13
C GLY A 160 12.15 -5.51 8.41
N VAL A 161 11.06 -5.48 7.63
CA VAL A 161 9.81 -4.87 8.11
C VAL A 161 9.44 -5.57 9.42
N PRO A 162 9.40 -4.88 10.57
CA PRO A 162 9.00 -5.51 11.81
C PRO A 162 7.59 -6.04 11.65
N GLU A 163 7.41 -7.36 11.80
CA GLU A 163 6.07 -7.94 11.85
C GLU A 163 5.29 -7.25 12.99
N PRO A 164 4.00 -6.92 12.79
CA PRO A 164 3.16 -6.46 13.88
C PRO A 164 3.32 -7.43 15.07
N GLY A 165 3.52 -6.92 16.27
CA GLY A 165 3.93 -7.67 17.47
C GLY A 165 2.98 -8.78 17.97
N THR A 166 2.10 -9.34 17.14
CA THR A 166 1.28 -10.51 17.45
C THR A 166 2.11 -11.74 17.82
N ALA A 167 3.37 -11.84 17.37
CA ALA A 167 4.31 -12.88 17.84
C ALA A 167 4.64 -12.77 19.34
N GLY A 168 4.65 -11.55 19.91
CA GLY A 168 4.90 -11.33 21.33
C GLY A 168 3.74 -11.76 22.24
N VAL A 169 2.50 -11.61 21.76
CA VAL A 169 1.30 -12.00 22.54
C VAL A 169 1.14 -13.53 22.57
N LEU A 170 1.49 -14.24 21.51
CA LEU A 170 1.43 -15.71 21.49
C LEU A 170 2.45 -16.35 22.45
N GLY A 171 3.65 -15.76 22.58
CA GLY A 171 4.70 -16.25 23.48
C GLY A 171 4.36 -16.10 24.98
N ILE A 172 3.72 -14.99 25.36
CA ILE A 172 3.28 -14.76 26.75
C ILE A 172 2.06 -15.62 27.08
N GLY A 173 1.14 -15.82 26.12
CA GLY A 173 -0.07 -16.65 26.31
C GLY A 173 0.23 -18.11 26.63
N LEU A 174 1.24 -18.72 26.01
CA LEU A 174 1.61 -20.12 26.26
C LEU A 174 2.31 -20.32 27.62
N LEU A 175 3.04 -19.32 28.13
CA LEU A 175 3.64 -19.38 29.47
C LEU A 175 2.57 -19.29 30.58
N ALA A 176 1.51 -18.51 30.37
CA ALA A 176 0.40 -18.41 31.32
C ALA A 176 -0.39 -19.72 31.46
N ILE A 177 -0.62 -20.45 30.37
CA ILE A 177 -1.36 -21.73 30.39
C ILE A 177 -0.57 -22.83 31.12
N ARG A 178 0.77 -22.81 31.06
CA ARG A 178 1.61 -23.79 31.77
C ARG A 178 1.67 -23.56 33.29
N ALA A 179 1.42 -22.33 33.76
CA ALA A 179 1.40 -22.00 35.19
C ALA A 179 0.09 -22.40 35.88
N ILE A 180 -1.03 -22.45 35.15
CA ILE A 180 -2.36 -22.72 35.73
C ILE A 180 -2.62 -24.24 35.90
N GLY A 181 -1.95 -25.10 35.13
CA GLY A 181 -2.16 -26.56 35.15
C GLY A 181 -1.60 -27.32 36.38
N ARG A 182 -0.99 -26.66 37.38
CA ARG A 182 -0.32 -27.33 38.51
C ARG A 182 -1.04 -27.26 39.87
N ARG A 183 -2.33 -26.87 39.90
CA ARG A 183 -3.03 -26.68 41.19
C ARG A 183 -4.39 -27.36 41.32
N VAL A 184 -4.50 -28.64 40.97
CA VAL A 184 -5.50 -29.54 41.58
C VAL A 184 -4.90 -30.94 41.68
N VAL A 185 -4.48 -31.34 42.88
CA VAL A 185 -4.74 -32.62 43.57
C VAL A 185 -4.00 -32.54 44.90
N ARG A 186 -4.72 -32.32 46.01
CA ARG A 186 -4.34 -32.85 47.32
C ARG A 186 -5.60 -33.43 47.98
N ARG A 187 -5.37 -34.60 48.57
CA ARG A 187 -6.30 -35.57 49.15
C ARG A 187 -7.23 -34.97 50.20
#